data_AF-A0A926B764-F1
#
_entry.id   AF-A0A926B764-F1
#
_cell.length_a   1.000
_cell.length_b   1.000
_cell.length_c   1.000
_cell.angle_alpha   90.00
_cell.angle_beta   90.00
_cell.angle_gamma   90.00
#
_symmetry.space_group_name_H-M   'P 1'
#
loop_
_entity.id
_entity.type
_entity.pdbx_description
1 polymer ?
#
loop_
_entity_poly.entity_id
_entity_poly.type
_entity_poly.pdbx_seq_one_letter_code
_entity_poly.pdbx_strand_id
1 'polypeptide(L)'
;MNIHDLDEALKPTVVVGERIRIALVRTGKEDHQAVGYLPDGTMIVANHGVSKIGTTADVIVVSTLQTASGMMVFAELYKKA
;
A
#
# COMPACT_ATOMS: atom_id res chain seq x y z
N MET A 1 -15.40 -18.17 -22.73
CA MET A 1 -14.60 -17.02 -22.28
C MET A 1 -15.56 -16.01 -21.72
N ASN A 2 -15.46 -15.76 -20.40
CA ASN A 2 -16.43 -14.97 -19.65
C ASN A 2 -16.00 -13.50 -19.72
N ILE A 3 -16.96 -12.60 -20.00
CA ILE A 3 -16.72 -11.15 -20.20
C ILE A 3 -16.28 -10.43 -18.91
N HIS A 4 -16.29 -11.11 -17.76
CA HIS A 4 -15.92 -10.55 -16.46
C HIS A 4 -14.40 -10.42 -16.25
N ASP A 5 -13.57 -11.19 -16.96
CA ASP A 5 -12.12 -11.18 -16.75
C ASP A 5 -11.42 -9.95 -17.35
N LEU A 6 -12.09 -9.21 -18.24
CA LEU A 6 -11.52 -8.04 -18.91
C LEU A 6 -11.64 -6.75 -18.08
N ASP A 7 -12.65 -6.67 -17.22
CA ASP A 7 -12.93 -5.48 -16.40
C ASP A 7 -11.95 -5.37 -15.21
N GLU A 8 -11.34 -6.49 -14.82
CA GLU A 8 -10.33 -6.55 -13.77
C GLU A 8 -8.94 -6.11 -14.25
N ALA A 9 -8.67 -6.18 -15.57
CA ALA A 9 -7.38 -5.82 -16.18
C ALA A 9 -7.10 -4.30 -16.23
N LEU A 10 -8.10 -3.47 -15.94
CA LEU A 10 -8.00 -2.00 -15.98
C LEU A 10 -7.82 -1.37 -14.60
N LYS A 11 -7.85 -2.15 -13.51
CA LYS A 11 -7.62 -1.63 -12.16
C LYS A 11 -6.13 -1.34 -11.97
N PRO A 12 -5.74 -0.26 -11.27
CA PRO A 12 -4.35 -0.03 -10.91
C PRO A 12 -3.86 -1.19 -10.04
N THR A 13 -3.06 -2.08 -10.63
CA THR A 13 -2.51 -3.23 -9.90
C THR A 13 -1.23 -2.79 -9.23
N VAL A 14 -1.27 -2.64 -7.92
CA VAL A 14 -0.05 -2.48 -7.12
C VAL A 14 0.76 -3.77 -7.17
N VAL A 15 2.03 -3.68 -7.56
CA VAL A 15 2.90 -4.87 -7.76
C VAL A 15 3.94 -4.99 -6.65
N VAL A 16 4.26 -6.22 -6.24
CA VAL A 16 5.37 -6.47 -5.30
C VAL A 16 6.70 -5.98 -5.89
N GLY A 17 7.49 -5.29 -5.07
CA GLY A 17 8.74 -4.64 -5.48
C GLY A 17 8.55 -3.23 -6.06
N GLU A 18 7.31 -2.80 -6.30
CA GLU A 18 7.03 -1.45 -6.74
C GLU A 18 7.36 -0.44 -5.64
N ARG A 19 7.99 0.68 -6.03
CA ARG A 19 8.24 1.80 -5.13
C ARG A 19 7.10 2.81 -5.25
N ILE A 20 6.42 3.04 -4.15
CA ILE A 20 5.26 3.94 -4.08
C ILE A 20 5.57 5.08 -3.13
N ARG A 21 5.19 6.29 -3.52
CA ARG A 21 5.24 7.47 -2.66
C ARG A 21 3.87 7.70 -2.04
N ILE A 22 3.76 7.57 -0.72
CA ILE A 22 2.48 7.69 0.01
C ILE A 22 2.55 8.65 1.19
N ALA A 23 1.46 9.37 1.44
CA ALA A 23 1.26 10.10 2.68
C ALA A 23 0.86 9.12 3.80
N LEU A 24 1.60 9.14 4.90
CA LEU A 24 1.33 8.32 6.07
C LEU A 24 0.47 9.13 7.03
N VAL A 25 -0.75 8.67 7.28
CA VAL A 25 -1.78 9.50 7.94
C VAL A 25 -2.10 9.03 9.36
N ARG A 26 -1.83 7.76 9.70
CA ARG A 26 -2.11 7.20 11.03
C ARG A 26 -1.24 6.00 11.36
N THR A 27 -1.28 5.56 12.61
CA THR A 27 -0.62 4.33 13.08
C THR A 27 -1.30 3.09 12.49
N GLY A 28 -0.50 2.03 12.28
CA GLY A 28 -1.00 0.72 11.87
C GLY A 28 -1.45 -0.12 13.05
N LYS A 29 -1.56 -1.43 12.82
CA LYS A 29 -1.94 -2.38 13.88
C LYS A 29 -0.81 -2.55 14.90
N GLU A 30 0.42 -2.59 14.42
CA GLU A 30 1.61 -2.70 15.26
C GLU A 30 2.25 -1.31 15.44
N ASP A 31 2.89 -1.06 16.59
CA ASP A 31 3.44 0.26 16.98
C ASP A 31 4.44 0.87 15.99
N HIS A 32 5.10 0.03 15.20
CA HIS A 32 6.10 0.43 14.22
C HIS A 32 5.51 0.69 12.82
N GLN A 33 4.22 0.38 12.62
CA GLN A 33 3.53 0.55 11.35
C GLN A 33 2.89 1.92 11.21
N ALA A 34 2.82 2.39 9.98
CA ALA A 34 1.98 3.50 9.57
C ALA A 34 1.05 3.09 8.43
N VAL A 35 -0.07 3.78 8.28
CA VAL A 35 -1.05 3.53 7.22
C VAL A 35 -1.17 4.76 6.34
N GLY A 36 -1.16 4.54 5.04
CA GLY A 36 -1.51 5.49 4.00
C GLY A 36 -2.59 4.91 3.09
N TYR A 37 -3.11 5.75 2.21
CA TYR A 37 -4.11 5.37 1.21
C TYR A 37 -3.70 5.85 -0.16
N LEU A 38 -3.95 5.04 -1.17
CA LEU A 38 -3.93 5.49 -2.56
C LEU A 38 -5.21 6.28 -2.89
N PRO A 39 -5.21 7.06 -3.97
CA PRO A 39 -6.39 7.85 -4.38
C PRO A 39 -7.64 7.00 -4.64
N ASP A 40 -7.48 5.72 -4.99
CA ASP A 40 -8.57 4.76 -5.21
C ASP A 40 -9.10 4.11 -3.92
N GLY A 41 -8.53 4.46 -2.76
CA GLY A 41 -8.90 3.91 -1.46
C GLY A 41 -8.10 2.67 -1.03
N THR A 42 -7.18 2.16 -1.86
CA THR A 42 -6.31 1.04 -1.49
C THR A 42 -5.49 1.40 -0.25
N MET A 43 -5.62 0.59 0.80
CA MET A 43 -4.92 0.81 2.06
C MET A 43 -3.50 0.24 1.99
N ILE A 44 -2.51 1.09 2.25
CA ILE A 44 -1.10 0.69 2.33
C ILE A 44 -0.62 0.73 3.77
N VAL A 45 -0.19 -0.42 4.28
CA VAL A 45 0.45 -0.58 5.59
C VAL A 45 1.96 -0.55 5.38
N ALA A 46 2.60 0.53 5.81
CA ALA A 46 4.04 0.74 5.72
C ALA A 46 4.71 0.33 7.04
N ASN A 47 5.54 -0.70 6.97
CA ASN A 47 6.36 -1.14 8.07
C ASN A 47 7.53 -0.17 8.32
N HIS A 48 7.91 0.01 9.59
CA HIS A 48 8.85 1.02 10.06
C HIS A 48 8.46 2.47 9.70
N GLY A 49 7.19 2.71 9.36
CA GLY A 49 6.68 3.99 8.88
C GLY A 49 6.22 4.95 9.97
N VAL A 50 6.10 4.52 11.23
CA VAL A 50 5.50 5.34 12.32
C VAL A 50 6.15 6.71 12.49
N SER A 51 7.48 6.79 12.36
CA SER A 51 8.24 8.04 12.46
C SER A 51 7.98 9.04 11.33
N LYS A 52 7.25 8.62 10.29
CA LYS A 52 6.94 9.39 9.09
C LYS A 52 5.45 9.75 8.99
N ILE A 53 4.64 9.45 10.01
CA ILE A 53 3.24 9.89 10.07
C ILE A 53 3.17 11.42 10.00
N GLY A 54 2.21 11.94 9.24
CA GLY A 54 2.07 13.36 8.91
C GLY A 54 2.94 13.81 7.74
N THR A 55 3.75 12.91 7.16
CA THR A 55 4.62 13.21 6.01
C THR A 55 4.40 12.21 4.88
N THR A 56 4.97 12.54 3.72
CA THR A 56 5.01 11.65 2.56
C THR A 56 6.33 10.87 2.56
N ALA A 57 6.25 9.54 2.42
CA ALA A 57 7.40 8.66 2.40
C ALA A 57 7.37 7.75 1.17
N ASP A 58 8.56 7.35 0.70
CA ASP A 58 8.68 6.30 -0.30
C ASP A 58 8.70 4.94 0.43
N VAL A 59 7.93 3.98 -0.08
CA VAL A 59 7.82 2.61 0.43
C VAL A 59 7.99 1.62 -0.71
N ILE A 60 8.46 0.41 -0.42
CA ILE A 60 8.49 -0.70 -1.37
C ILE A 60 7.44 -1.72 -0.99
N VAL A 61 6.59 -2.10 -1.94
CA VAL A 61 5.58 -3.13 -1.74
C VAL A 61 6.23 -4.47 -1.50
N VAL A 62 5.88 -5.11 -0.39
CA VAL A 62 6.36 -6.44 0.01
C VAL A 62 5.33 -7.51 -0.31
N SER A 63 4.05 -7.23 -0.05
CA SER A 63 2.96 -8.17 -0.34
C SER A 63 1.62 -7.47 -0.50
N THR A 64 0.67 -8.19 -1.10
CA THR A 64 -0.69 -7.71 -1.34
C THR A 64 -1.67 -8.75 -0.82
N LEU A 65 -2.74 -8.31 -0.16
CA LEU A 65 -3.79 -9.16 0.40
C LEU A 65 -5.14 -8.65 -0.10
N GLN A 66 -5.84 -9.48 -0.87
CA GLN A 66 -7.22 -9.20 -1.26
C GLN A 66 -8.16 -9.54 -0.11
N THR A 67 -9.04 -8.60 0.26
CA THR A 67 -10.07 -8.77 1.28
C THR A 67 -11.45 -8.51 0.69
N ALA A 68 -12.51 -8.84 1.42
CA ALA A 68 -13.88 -8.54 1.01
C ALA A 68 -14.16 -7.03 0.86
N SER A 69 -13.34 -6.17 1.49
CA SER A 69 -13.46 -4.71 1.43
C SER A 69 -12.51 -4.06 0.42
N GLY A 70 -11.72 -4.85 -0.31
CA GLY A 70 -10.75 -4.37 -1.30
C GLY A 70 -9.34 -4.89 -1.05
N MET A 71 -8.37 -4.27 -1.73
CA MET A 71 -6.97 -4.65 -1.68
C MET A 71 -6.27 -3.95 -0.51
N MET A 72 -5.53 -4.74 0.27
CA MET A 72 -4.61 -4.25 1.29
C MET A 72 -3.18 -4.50 0.81
N VAL A 73 -2.32 -3.49 0.89
CA VAL A 73 -0.94 -3.56 0.45
C VAL A 73 -0.03 -3.43 1.66
N PHE A 74 0.93 -4.33 1.80
CA PHE A 74 1.97 -4.26 2.81
C PHE A 74 3.27 -3.81 2.15
N ALA A 75 3.91 -2.82 2.74
CA ALA A 75 5.11 -2.20 2.21
C ALA A 75 6.15 -1.96 3.32
N GLU A 76 7.41 -1.83 2.96
CA GLU A 76 8.50 -1.45 3.86
C GLU A 76 8.96 -0.02 3.54
N LEU A 77 9.28 0.76 4.57
CA LEU A 77 9.84 2.09 4.37
C LEU A 77 11.13 2.00 3.54
N TYR A 78 11.15 2.69 2.40
CA TYR A 78 12.33 2.70 1.54
C TYR A 78 13.42 3.56 2.16
N LYS A 79 14.57 2.94 2.46
CA LYS A 79 15.80 3.63 2.85
C LYS A 79 16.73 3.62 1.64
N LYS A 80 17.09 4.80 1.14
CA LYS A 80 18.20 4.90 0.20
C LYS A 80 19.48 4.68 1.00
N ALA A 81 20.23 3.63 0.66
CA ALA A 81 21.57 3.39 1.20
C ALA A 81 22.53 4.51 0.81
#